data_AF-A0A139H7T8-F1
#
_entry.id   AF-A0A139H7T8-F1
#
_cell.length_a   1.000
_cell.length_b   1.000
_cell.length_c   1.000
_cell.angle_alpha   90.00
_cell.angle_beta   90.00
_cell.angle_gamma   90.00
#
_symmetry.space_group_name_H-M   'P 1'
#
loop_
_entity.id
_entity.type
_entity.pdbx_description
1 polymer ?
#
loop_
_entity_poly.entity_id
_entity_poly.type
_entity_poly.pdbx_seq_one_letter_code
_entity_poly.pdbx_strand_id
1 'polypeptide(L)'
;MRDVQSPQHQESIEMEAGELPQRRASRRLSTFIPHLPHSYRDERPRQYNKVYNRPRWVLHLQAVFWRVLMNLGMWFHRLAPPRPPKPNFYRVINSTVSGRPGTFTLYFYVPSDYDTQKRLWTHRHEPYTSDDEQERTATDRNKNRMSISSLGDIVRRRSRSARRWGGYPVVINFHGGGFTLGSAYDDARWCGTVVNECNAIVVSVDYRLAPENPFPTAVEDGVDAVLWIHKHAEELGINTDKIILSGFSSGGNMAFTVPLRLYDQQTGFHRDEPPAAKSKSHLANVAEQEEPASRTASVDDRPASAWDTASSSSTKLLANGETILDPTKPPPPLPAHVQAPKAGANVHEQDLGPVPDVRIRGIVPWYPSLDYTRTREERRATCVRTDQELPALFTNLFDDSYLHPPKDVTLDSPYLSPGVAPTDLLRNALPDEIIMYTCEWDMLLEEGQEFHQRLISDDIGKNVVYTMVPEVPHGWDKAPNPWKPTPGVKEHYLKACKEIRRILGQRDSTMDRLREPRMSIVN
;
A
#
# COMPACT_ATOMS: atom_id res chain seq x y z
N MET A 1 -62.09 51.11 -42.85
CA MET A 1 -62.19 52.03 -41.70
C MET A 1 -60.85 51.97 -40.97
N ARG A 2 -60.09 53.07 -41.06
CA ARG A 2 -59.03 53.63 -40.19
C ARG A 2 -58.32 52.69 -39.20
N ASP A 3 -57.03 52.75 -38.91
CA ASP A 3 -55.79 53.43 -39.36
C ASP A 3 -54.67 52.75 -38.48
N VAL A 4 -53.50 52.31 -38.99
CA VAL A 4 -52.21 53.07 -39.09
C VAL A 4 -51.71 53.50 -37.68
N GLN A 5 -50.50 53.24 -37.14
CA GLN A 5 -49.11 53.40 -37.64
C GLN A 5 -48.07 52.87 -36.62
N SER A 6 -46.82 52.71 -37.07
CA SER A 6 -45.57 52.31 -36.37
C SER A 6 -44.73 53.57 -35.93
N PRO A 7 -43.39 53.53 -35.74
CA PRO A 7 -42.57 53.36 -34.51
C PRO A 7 -41.65 54.59 -34.21
N GLN A 8 -40.74 54.51 -33.20
CA GLN A 8 -39.38 55.16 -33.05
C GLN A 8 -39.00 55.20 -31.55
N HIS A 9 -37.76 55.11 -31.04
CA HIS A 9 -36.41 55.42 -31.54
C HIS A 9 -35.32 54.62 -30.80
N GLN A 10 -34.19 54.38 -31.49
CA GLN A 10 -32.88 54.06 -30.93
C GLN A 10 -32.26 55.28 -30.25
N GLU A 11 -31.42 55.08 -29.22
CA GLU A 11 -30.06 55.64 -29.21
C GLU A 11 -29.17 54.98 -28.13
N SER A 12 -27.90 54.87 -28.50
CA SER A 12 -26.75 54.28 -27.81
C SER A 12 -25.78 55.39 -27.38
N ILE A 13 -24.69 55.01 -26.68
CA ILE A 13 -23.44 55.76 -26.36
C ILE A 13 -23.46 56.38 -24.95
N GLU A 14 -22.42 56.45 -24.10
CA GLU A 14 -21.11 55.82 -23.84
C GLU A 14 -20.45 56.69 -22.72
N MET A 15 -19.53 56.12 -21.91
CA MET A 15 -18.57 56.79 -21.00
C MET A 15 -19.14 57.50 -19.72
N GLU A 16 -18.47 57.62 -18.58
CA GLU A 16 -17.05 57.54 -18.21
C GLU A 16 -16.89 57.35 -16.68
N ALA A 17 -15.67 57.03 -16.26
CA ALA A 17 -15.21 56.78 -14.90
C ALA A 17 -15.24 58.02 -13.96
N GLY A 18 -15.31 57.77 -12.65
CA GLY A 18 -15.16 58.78 -11.60
C GLY A 18 -15.00 58.18 -10.19
N GLU A 19 -13.90 58.51 -9.53
CA GLU A 19 -13.25 57.92 -8.36
C GLU A 19 -13.88 58.07 -6.95
N LEU A 20 -13.56 57.07 -6.08
CA LEU A 20 -13.24 57.10 -4.62
C LEU A 20 -14.38 57.25 -3.55
N PRO A 21 -14.20 56.80 -2.28
CA PRO A 21 -12.97 56.28 -1.64
C PRO A 21 -13.08 54.94 -0.88
N GLN A 22 -11.92 54.27 -0.76
CA GLN A 22 -11.67 53.19 0.19
C GLN A 22 -11.86 53.64 1.64
N ARG A 23 -12.63 52.89 2.43
CA ARG A 23 -12.45 52.81 3.89
C ARG A 23 -12.54 51.36 4.36
N ARG A 24 -11.42 50.90 4.91
CA ARG A 24 -11.24 49.67 5.69
C ARG A 24 -12.28 49.57 6.81
N ALA A 25 -13.01 48.46 6.85
CA ALA A 25 -13.58 47.92 8.09
C ALA A 25 -13.60 46.39 7.98
N SER A 26 -12.52 45.78 8.48
CA SER A 26 -12.47 44.34 8.76
C SER A 26 -13.49 44.03 9.85
N ARG A 27 -14.58 43.33 9.50
CA ARG A 27 -15.45 42.65 10.47
C ARG A 27 -15.36 41.16 10.21
N ARG A 28 -14.47 40.51 10.98
CA ARG A 28 -14.48 39.07 11.22
C ARG A 28 -15.84 38.72 11.83
N LEU A 29 -16.68 38.00 11.10
CA LEU A 29 -17.79 37.25 11.68
C LEU A 29 -17.19 36.01 12.35
N SER A 30 -16.81 36.19 13.62
CA SER A 30 -16.58 35.11 14.56
C SER A 30 -17.95 34.54 14.96
N THR A 31 -18.34 33.45 14.32
CA THR A 31 -19.38 32.57 14.89
C THR A 31 -18.72 31.72 15.97
N PHE A 32 -18.94 32.15 17.21
CA PHE A 32 -18.69 31.39 18.43
C PHE A 32 -19.36 30.01 18.34
N ILE A 33 -18.57 28.97 18.06
CA ILE A 33 -18.92 27.60 18.42
C ILE A 33 -18.40 27.44 19.85
N PRO A 34 -19.23 27.11 20.85
CA PRO A 34 -18.74 26.93 22.20
C PRO A 34 -17.73 25.79 22.22
N HIS A 35 -16.50 26.11 22.63
CA HIS A 35 -15.46 25.15 22.96
C HIS A 35 -15.99 24.22 24.05
N LEU A 36 -16.46 23.04 23.64
CA LEU A 36 -16.60 21.91 24.56
C LEU A 36 -15.18 21.58 25.04
N PRO A 37 -14.92 21.56 26.36
CA PRO A 37 -13.62 21.15 26.86
C PRO A 37 -13.32 19.75 26.35
N HIS A 38 -12.15 19.58 25.73
CA HIS A 38 -11.55 18.28 25.49
C HIS A 38 -11.46 17.56 26.84
N SER A 39 -12.45 16.74 27.15
CA SER A 39 -12.33 15.75 28.20
C SER A 39 -11.28 14.76 27.70
N TYR A 40 -10.09 14.91 28.25
CA TYR A 40 -8.97 13.99 28.12
C TYR A 40 -9.49 12.55 28.35
N ARG A 41 -9.72 11.82 27.26
CA ARG A 41 -10.24 10.45 27.28
C ARG A 41 -9.09 9.54 27.71
N ASP A 42 -9.21 8.98 28.91
CA ASP A 42 -8.48 7.82 29.49
C ASP A 42 -7.19 7.44 28.74
N GLU A 43 -6.02 7.86 29.26
CA GLU A 43 -4.67 7.64 28.69
C GLU A 43 -4.24 6.17 28.56
N ARG A 44 -5.13 5.21 28.82
CA ARG A 44 -4.82 3.79 28.67
C ARG A 44 -5.13 3.35 27.24
N PRO A 45 -4.18 2.72 26.52
CA PRO A 45 -4.43 2.19 25.20
C PRO A 45 -5.64 1.26 25.25
N ARG A 46 -6.66 1.54 24.41
CA ARG A 46 -7.84 0.67 24.29
C ARG A 46 -7.39 -0.67 23.72
N GLN A 47 -7.15 -1.65 24.58
CA GLN A 47 -6.91 -3.04 24.17
C GLN A 47 -8.19 -3.59 23.52
N TYR A 48 -8.03 -4.29 22.40
CA TYR A 48 -9.15 -4.92 21.71
C TYR A 48 -9.66 -6.14 22.49
N ASN A 49 -10.57 -5.91 23.44
CA ASN A 49 -11.10 -6.97 24.32
C ASN A 49 -12.34 -7.68 23.75
N LYS A 50 -12.59 -7.60 22.44
CA LYS A 50 -13.76 -8.23 21.84
C LYS A 50 -13.51 -9.74 21.67
N VAL A 51 -13.96 -10.51 22.66
CA VAL A 51 -13.91 -11.98 22.63
C VAL A 51 -15.03 -12.51 21.75
N TYR A 52 -14.74 -12.73 20.47
CA TYR A 52 -15.63 -13.54 19.63
C TYR A 52 -15.37 -15.02 19.88
N ASN A 53 -16.38 -15.74 20.36
CA ASN A 53 -16.37 -17.20 20.53
C ASN A 53 -16.42 -17.98 19.20
N ARG A 54 -15.97 -17.38 18.09
CA ARG A 54 -15.95 -18.05 16.78
C ARG A 54 -14.61 -18.79 16.61
N PRO A 55 -14.64 -20.10 16.33
CA PRO A 55 -13.41 -20.83 16.03
C PRO A 55 -12.70 -20.21 14.81
N ARG A 56 -11.37 -20.07 14.85
CA ARG A 56 -10.61 -19.48 13.73
C ARG A 56 -10.85 -20.20 12.41
N TRP A 57 -11.03 -21.52 12.41
CA TRP A 57 -11.32 -22.27 11.18
C TRP A 57 -12.64 -21.84 10.51
N VAL A 58 -13.64 -21.38 11.29
CA VAL A 58 -14.88 -20.82 10.75
C VAL A 58 -14.61 -19.50 10.04
N LEU A 59 -13.78 -18.63 10.62
CA LEU A 59 -13.37 -17.38 9.96
C LEU A 59 -12.62 -17.65 8.65
N HIS A 60 -11.76 -18.67 8.62
CA HIS A 60 -11.06 -19.06 7.39
C HIS A 60 -12.05 -19.51 6.32
N LEU A 61 -13.02 -20.37 6.65
CA LEU A 61 -14.05 -20.80 5.70
C LEU A 61 -14.89 -19.62 5.20
N GLN A 62 -15.29 -18.71 6.09
CA GLN A 62 -16.04 -17.51 5.72
C GLN A 62 -15.21 -16.60 4.80
N ALA A 63 -13.96 -16.33 5.14
CA ALA A 63 -13.07 -15.52 4.31
C ALA A 63 -12.88 -16.15 2.93
N VAL A 64 -12.60 -17.46 2.85
CA VAL A 64 -12.48 -18.18 1.57
C VAL A 64 -13.77 -18.09 0.75
N PHE A 65 -14.93 -18.33 1.36
CA PHE A 65 -16.22 -18.21 0.70
C PHE A 65 -16.44 -16.81 0.11
N TRP A 66 -16.20 -15.77 0.90
CA TRP A 66 -16.34 -14.39 0.44
C TRP A 66 -15.31 -13.98 -0.59
N ARG A 67 -14.06 -14.48 -0.51
CA ARG A 67 -13.04 -14.28 -1.55
C ARG A 67 -13.48 -14.89 -2.88
N VAL A 68 -14.09 -16.08 -2.88
CA VAL A 68 -14.63 -16.70 -4.10
C VAL A 68 -15.75 -15.84 -4.70
N LEU A 69 -16.71 -15.39 -3.88
CA LEU A 69 -17.79 -14.52 -4.35
C LEU A 69 -17.28 -13.17 -4.87
N MET A 70 -16.33 -12.56 -4.15
CA MET A 70 -15.70 -11.31 -4.58
C MET A 70 -14.95 -11.50 -5.90
N ASN A 71 -14.19 -12.58 -6.06
CA ASN A 71 -13.52 -12.90 -7.32
C ASN A 71 -14.51 -13.08 -8.48
N LEU A 72 -15.67 -13.72 -8.25
CA LEU A 72 -16.73 -13.83 -9.24
C LEU A 72 -17.33 -12.46 -9.60
N GLY A 73 -17.63 -11.62 -8.59
CA GLY A 73 -18.11 -10.26 -8.81
C GLY A 73 -17.11 -9.39 -9.58
N MET A 74 -15.83 -9.47 -9.22
CA MET A 74 -14.75 -8.78 -9.90
C MET A 74 -14.49 -9.32 -11.30
N TRP A 75 -14.77 -10.59 -11.57
CA TRP A 75 -14.75 -11.14 -12.92
C TRP A 75 -15.81 -10.48 -13.81
N PHE A 76 -17.05 -10.29 -13.35
CA PHE A 76 -18.06 -9.51 -14.08
C PHE A 76 -17.65 -8.05 -14.25
N HIS A 77 -17.05 -7.44 -13.22
CA HIS A 77 -16.53 -6.08 -13.29
C HIS A 77 -15.45 -5.91 -14.37
N ARG A 78 -14.65 -6.95 -14.64
CA ARG A 78 -13.65 -6.96 -15.73
C ARG A 78 -14.25 -7.03 -17.13
N LEU A 79 -15.52 -7.44 -17.27
CA LEU A 79 -16.20 -7.48 -18.55
C LEU A 79 -16.67 -6.08 -19.00
N ALA A 80 -16.93 -5.19 -18.05
CA ALA A 80 -17.41 -3.84 -18.35
C ALA A 80 -16.33 -2.97 -19.04
N PRO A 81 -16.64 -2.33 -20.17
CA PRO A 81 -15.72 -1.42 -20.84
C PRO A 81 -15.54 -0.09 -20.05
N PRO A 82 -14.34 0.52 -20.04
CA PRO A 82 -13.08 -0.03 -20.57
C PRO A 82 -12.60 -1.21 -19.72
N ARG A 83 -12.15 -2.27 -20.40
CA ARG A 83 -11.63 -3.46 -19.73
C ARG A 83 -10.41 -3.08 -18.91
N PRO A 84 -10.31 -3.52 -17.64
CA PRO A 84 -9.11 -3.30 -16.85
C PRO A 84 -7.90 -3.95 -17.55
N PRO A 85 -6.73 -3.29 -17.52
CA PRO A 85 -5.50 -3.88 -18.06
C PRO A 85 -5.10 -5.12 -17.26
N LYS A 86 -4.29 -5.97 -17.88
CA LYS A 86 -3.60 -7.06 -17.20
C LYS A 86 -2.20 -6.60 -16.79
N PRO A 87 -1.63 -7.13 -15.70
CA PRO A 87 -0.22 -6.89 -15.40
C PRO A 87 0.65 -7.46 -16.51
N ASN A 88 1.77 -6.79 -16.78
CA ASN A 88 2.76 -7.17 -17.79
C ASN A 88 3.64 -8.33 -17.30
N PHE A 89 4.01 -8.32 -16.01
CA PHE A 89 4.75 -9.40 -15.36
C PHE A 89 4.53 -9.36 -13.84
N TYR A 90 5.04 -10.37 -13.14
CA TYR A 90 4.99 -10.43 -11.69
C TYR A 90 6.33 -10.87 -11.08
N ARG A 91 6.49 -10.63 -9.78
CA ARG A 91 7.60 -11.12 -8.94
C ARG A 91 7.03 -11.65 -7.65
N VAL A 92 7.48 -12.83 -7.24
CA VAL A 92 7.18 -13.37 -5.90
C VAL A 92 8.32 -13.00 -4.99
N ILE A 93 8.01 -12.41 -3.84
CA ILE A 93 9.00 -11.98 -2.86
C ILE A 93 8.72 -12.59 -1.51
N ASN A 94 9.76 -12.75 -0.70
CA ASN A 94 9.65 -13.23 0.66
C ASN A 94 9.24 -12.07 1.56
N SER A 95 8.41 -12.36 2.57
CA SER A 95 8.26 -11.44 3.69
C SER A 95 9.45 -11.57 4.63
N THR A 96 10.05 -10.43 4.96
CA THR A 96 11.23 -10.33 5.82
C THR A 96 11.00 -9.45 7.04
N VAL A 97 10.09 -8.47 6.95
CA VAL A 97 9.74 -7.60 8.08
C VAL A 97 8.76 -8.28 9.03
N SER A 98 7.81 -9.08 8.50
CA SER A 98 6.81 -9.73 9.35
C SER A 98 7.39 -10.89 10.13
N GLY A 99 7.04 -10.98 11.42
CA GLY A 99 7.38 -12.13 12.27
C GLY A 99 6.77 -13.46 11.81
N ARG A 100 5.82 -13.42 10.87
CA ARG A 100 5.29 -14.62 10.18
C ARG A 100 6.02 -14.82 8.85
N PRO A 101 6.68 -15.97 8.63
CA PRO A 101 7.30 -16.27 7.34
C PRO A 101 6.21 -16.48 6.27
N GLY A 102 6.56 -16.16 5.03
CA GLY A 102 5.66 -16.34 3.91
C GLY A 102 6.18 -15.62 2.67
N THR A 103 5.41 -15.71 1.59
CA THR A 103 5.68 -15.03 0.34
C THR A 103 4.43 -14.33 -0.16
N PHE A 104 4.62 -13.32 -0.98
CA PHE A 104 3.54 -12.60 -1.64
C PHE A 104 3.98 -12.08 -3.01
N THR A 105 3.02 -11.68 -3.83
CA THR A 105 3.27 -11.36 -5.24
C THR A 105 3.16 -9.85 -5.51
N LEU A 106 4.11 -9.33 -6.28
CA LEU A 106 4.12 -7.99 -6.84
C LEU A 106 3.71 -8.06 -8.31
N TYR A 107 2.63 -7.38 -8.68
CA TYR A 107 2.13 -7.31 -10.06
C TYR A 107 2.48 -5.98 -10.72
N PHE A 108 3.19 -6.04 -11.85
CA PHE A 108 3.72 -4.86 -12.53
C PHE A 108 2.86 -4.47 -13.73
N TYR A 109 2.46 -3.22 -13.77
CA TYR A 109 1.88 -2.56 -14.94
C TYR A 109 2.91 -1.52 -15.42
N VAL A 110 3.30 -1.61 -16.68
CA VAL A 110 4.39 -0.76 -17.20
C VAL A 110 3.94 0.07 -18.41
N PRO A 111 4.57 1.24 -18.63
CA PRO A 111 4.33 2.03 -19.83
C PRO A 111 4.64 1.29 -21.13
N SER A 112 4.05 1.76 -22.23
CA SER A 112 4.18 1.12 -23.55
C SER A 112 5.62 1.09 -24.08
N ASP A 113 6.48 2.03 -23.67
CA ASP A 113 7.89 2.09 -24.08
C ASP A 113 8.83 1.26 -23.18
N TYR A 114 8.32 0.64 -22.10
CA TYR A 114 9.13 -0.07 -21.11
C TYR A 114 10.00 -1.17 -21.72
N ASP A 115 9.42 -2.10 -22.49
CA ASP A 115 10.17 -3.21 -23.08
C ASP A 115 11.20 -2.73 -24.11
N THR A 116 10.88 -1.69 -24.86
CA THR A 116 11.82 -1.05 -25.79
C THR A 116 13.00 -0.45 -25.01
N GLN A 117 12.75 0.29 -23.94
CA GLN A 117 13.81 0.86 -23.10
C GLN A 117 14.63 -0.21 -22.39
N LYS A 118 14.00 -1.30 -21.94
CA LYS A 118 14.69 -2.44 -21.32
C LYS A 118 15.70 -3.06 -22.25
N ARG A 119 15.30 -3.38 -23.50
CA ARG A 119 16.18 -3.94 -24.53
C ARG A 119 17.35 -3.01 -24.85
N LEU A 120 17.10 -1.71 -24.97
CA LEU A 120 18.15 -0.72 -25.21
C LEU A 120 19.14 -0.59 -24.05
N TRP A 121 18.70 -0.82 -22.82
CA TRP A 121 19.57 -0.85 -21.65
C TRP A 121 20.38 -2.15 -21.56
N THR A 122 19.77 -3.31 -21.80
CA THR A 122 20.48 -4.61 -21.75
C THR A 122 21.57 -4.71 -22.81
N HIS A 123 21.30 -4.31 -24.06
CA HIS A 123 22.31 -4.35 -25.14
C HIS A 123 23.48 -3.39 -24.93
N ARG A 124 23.37 -2.40 -24.02
CA ARG A 124 24.52 -1.55 -23.65
C ARG A 124 25.49 -2.27 -22.71
N HIS A 125 25.04 -3.33 -22.03
CA HIS A 125 25.81 -4.07 -21.04
C HIS A 125 26.32 -5.42 -21.55
N GLU A 126 26.01 -5.81 -22.79
CA GLU A 126 26.73 -6.90 -23.46
C GLU A 126 28.17 -6.43 -23.72
N PRO A 127 29.19 -7.17 -23.24
CA PRO A 127 30.56 -6.92 -23.66
C PRO A 127 30.61 -7.10 -25.18
N TYR A 128 31.12 -6.11 -25.90
CA TYR A 128 31.49 -6.28 -27.29
C TYR A 128 32.36 -7.54 -27.41
N THR A 129 31.94 -8.52 -28.21
CA THR A 129 32.80 -9.65 -28.56
C THR A 129 33.89 -9.13 -29.49
N SER A 130 35.10 -9.68 -29.40
CA SER A 130 36.26 -9.28 -30.22
C SER A 130 36.04 -9.41 -31.73
N ASP A 131 35.02 -10.15 -32.14
CA ASP A 131 34.66 -10.36 -33.54
C ASP A 131 33.98 -9.11 -34.17
N ASP A 132 33.28 -8.31 -33.35
CA ASP A 132 32.60 -7.09 -33.80
C ASP A 132 33.58 -5.91 -34.02
N GLU A 133 34.78 -5.95 -33.41
CA GLU A 133 35.86 -4.99 -33.68
C GLU A 133 36.55 -5.26 -35.03
N GLN A 134 36.67 -6.53 -35.42
CA GLN A 134 37.29 -6.89 -36.70
C GLN A 134 36.42 -6.51 -37.90
N GLU A 135 35.09 -6.59 -37.79
CA GLU A 135 34.20 -6.22 -38.89
C GLU A 135 34.12 -4.69 -39.11
N ARG A 136 34.33 -3.89 -38.04
CA ARG A 136 34.37 -2.42 -38.11
C ARG A 136 35.65 -1.86 -38.73
N THR A 137 36.78 -2.55 -38.60
CA THR A 137 38.06 -2.06 -39.17
C THR A 137 38.18 -2.31 -40.68
N ALA A 138 37.38 -3.22 -41.25
CA ALA A 138 37.44 -3.56 -42.66
C ALA A 138 36.49 -2.73 -43.56
N THR A 139 35.38 -2.20 -43.03
CA THR A 139 34.34 -1.54 -43.84
C THR A 139 34.40 -0.01 -43.87
N ASP A 140 35.24 0.65 -43.06
CA ASP A 140 35.20 2.12 -42.89
C ASP A 140 36.11 2.93 -43.83
N ARG A 141 36.51 2.35 -44.98
CA ARG A 141 37.32 3.06 -45.99
C ARG A 141 36.60 3.50 -47.25
N ASN A 142 35.30 3.25 -47.40
CA ASN A 142 34.62 3.71 -48.59
C ASN A 142 33.09 3.77 -48.44
N LYS A 143 32.55 4.96 -48.10
CA LYS A 143 31.45 5.62 -48.84
C LYS A 143 30.86 6.79 -48.06
N ASN A 144 30.84 7.92 -48.74
CA ASN A 144 30.05 9.11 -48.43
C ASN A 144 28.54 8.80 -48.64
N ARG A 145 27.94 8.00 -47.76
CA ARG A 145 26.49 7.85 -47.64
C ARG A 145 26.11 8.24 -46.23
N MET A 146 25.19 9.20 -46.07
CA MET A 146 24.57 9.47 -44.78
C MET A 146 24.12 8.15 -44.15
N SER A 147 24.82 7.76 -43.09
CA SER A 147 24.62 6.49 -42.41
C SER A 147 23.26 6.49 -41.71
N ILE A 148 22.61 5.33 -41.68
CA ILE A 148 21.43 5.05 -40.83
C ILE A 148 21.71 5.37 -39.34
N SER A 149 22.98 5.43 -38.92
CA SER A 149 23.38 5.92 -37.60
C SER A 149 23.08 7.40 -37.38
N SER A 150 23.18 8.25 -38.41
CA SER A 150 22.81 9.68 -38.34
C SER A 150 21.30 9.85 -38.18
N LEU A 151 20.49 9.04 -38.88
CA LEU A 151 19.05 8.99 -38.64
C LEU A 151 18.73 8.43 -37.24
N GLY A 152 19.45 7.41 -36.78
CA GLY A 152 19.33 6.87 -35.42
C GLY A 152 19.67 7.89 -34.33
N ASP A 153 20.66 8.75 -34.58
CA ASP A 153 21.06 9.85 -33.70
C ASP A 153 20.09 11.03 -33.77
N ILE A 154 19.48 11.29 -34.93
CA ILE A 154 18.42 12.30 -35.10
C ILE A 154 17.10 11.81 -34.46
N VAL A 155 16.78 10.51 -34.54
CA VAL A 155 15.66 9.88 -33.84
C VAL A 155 15.93 9.83 -32.33
N ARG A 156 17.15 9.52 -31.89
CA ARG A 156 17.59 9.65 -30.48
C ARG A 156 17.52 11.09 -29.97
N ARG A 157 17.90 12.08 -30.77
CA ARG A 157 17.83 13.51 -30.40
C ARG A 157 16.42 14.07 -30.44
N ARG A 158 15.55 13.61 -31.35
CA ARG A 158 14.10 13.93 -31.37
C ARG A 158 13.36 13.28 -30.20
N SER A 159 13.87 12.16 -29.69
CA SER A 159 13.35 11.47 -28.50
C SER A 159 13.85 12.07 -27.17
N ARG A 160 13.83 13.40 -27.04
CA ARG A 160 13.88 14.05 -25.70
C ARG A 160 12.66 13.71 -24.82
N SER A 161 11.68 13.02 -25.40
CA SER A 161 10.45 12.52 -24.77
C SER A 161 10.52 11.06 -24.27
N ALA A 162 11.46 10.22 -24.72
CA ALA A 162 11.55 8.85 -24.19
C ALA A 162 12.42 8.85 -22.93
N ARG A 163 11.85 8.38 -21.81
CA ARG A 163 12.60 8.23 -20.57
C ARG A 163 13.72 7.23 -20.80
N ARG A 164 14.93 7.57 -20.34
CA ARG A 164 16.03 6.62 -20.26
C ARG A 164 15.70 5.59 -19.18
N TRP A 165 16.15 4.35 -19.35
CA TRP A 165 16.14 3.34 -18.29
C TRP A 165 16.70 3.90 -16.97
N GLY A 166 16.05 3.57 -15.85
CA GLY A 166 16.30 4.19 -14.54
C GLY A 166 15.53 5.50 -14.30
N GLY A 167 14.67 5.89 -15.24
CA GLY A 167 13.92 7.16 -15.21
C GLY A 167 12.45 7.02 -14.85
N TYR A 168 11.91 5.81 -14.68
CA TYR A 168 10.49 5.60 -14.42
C TYR A 168 10.13 5.90 -12.96
N PRO A 169 9.20 6.82 -12.67
CA PRO A 169 8.51 6.86 -11.40
C PRO A 169 7.81 5.54 -11.13
N VAL A 170 7.61 5.23 -9.85
CA VAL A 170 6.83 4.07 -9.44
C VAL A 170 5.70 4.48 -8.50
N VAL A 171 4.51 3.95 -8.75
CA VAL A 171 3.37 4.00 -7.84
C VAL A 171 3.14 2.61 -7.28
N ILE A 172 3.31 2.44 -5.97
CA ILE A 172 3.04 1.17 -5.28
C ILE A 172 1.60 1.23 -4.79
N ASN A 173 0.77 0.27 -5.21
CA ASN A 173 -0.65 0.24 -4.92
C ASN A 173 -1.00 -0.89 -3.96
N PHE A 174 -1.77 -0.58 -2.92
CA PHE A 174 -2.33 -1.54 -1.97
C PHE A 174 -3.84 -1.64 -2.16
N HIS A 175 -4.35 -2.84 -2.38
CA HIS A 175 -5.77 -3.05 -2.61
C HIS A 175 -6.61 -2.92 -1.34
N GLY A 176 -7.92 -2.74 -1.52
CA GLY A 176 -8.90 -2.74 -0.43
C GLY A 176 -9.39 -4.14 -0.06
N GLY A 177 -10.36 -4.22 0.84
CA GLY A 177 -10.98 -5.48 1.26
C GLY A 177 -10.83 -5.80 2.75
N GLY A 178 -10.60 -4.79 3.60
CA GLY A 178 -10.55 -4.94 5.05
C GLY A 178 -9.45 -5.90 5.51
N PHE A 179 -8.32 -5.91 4.80
CA PHE A 179 -7.19 -6.83 4.99
C PHE A 179 -7.53 -8.31 4.89
N THR A 180 -8.75 -8.66 4.51
CA THR A 180 -9.31 -10.02 4.59
C THR A 180 -9.75 -10.53 3.23
N LEU A 181 -10.24 -9.63 2.40
CA LEU A 181 -10.70 -9.85 1.04
C LEU A 181 -9.86 -9.02 0.06
N GLY A 182 -10.22 -9.14 -1.21
CA GLY A 182 -9.61 -8.41 -2.31
C GLY A 182 -8.40 -9.12 -2.92
N SER A 183 -7.90 -8.53 -4.00
CA SER A 183 -6.69 -8.96 -4.69
C SER A 183 -5.99 -7.76 -5.33
N ALA A 184 -4.70 -7.93 -5.65
CA ALA A 184 -3.92 -6.93 -6.38
C ALA A 184 -4.49 -6.53 -7.77
N TYR A 185 -5.49 -7.26 -8.29
CA TYR A 185 -6.16 -6.95 -9.55
C TYR A 185 -7.35 -6.00 -9.42
N ASP A 186 -7.84 -5.75 -8.20
CA ASP A 186 -9.10 -5.03 -8.00
C ASP A 186 -9.00 -3.55 -8.38
N ASP A 187 -7.78 -3.03 -8.35
CA ASP A 187 -7.43 -1.66 -8.72
C ASP A 187 -6.85 -1.55 -10.13
N ALA A 188 -6.96 -2.57 -10.98
CA ALA A 188 -6.33 -2.58 -12.30
C ALA A 188 -6.72 -1.36 -13.17
N ARG A 189 -7.94 -0.83 -13.05
CA ARG A 189 -8.34 0.42 -13.76
C ARG A 189 -7.57 1.65 -13.26
N TRP A 190 -7.32 1.74 -11.95
CA TRP A 190 -6.45 2.77 -11.37
C TRP A 190 -5.02 2.59 -11.88
N CYS A 191 -4.47 1.37 -11.81
CA CYS A 191 -3.13 1.06 -12.31
C CYS A 191 -2.96 1.47 -13.78
N GLY A 192 -3.91 1.10 -14.65
CA GLY A 192 -3.89 1.50 -16.06
C GLY A 192 -3.98 3.01 -16.28
N THR A 193 -4.78 3.70 -15.46
CA THR A 193 -4.90 5.16 -15.56
C THR A 193 -3.58 5.82 -15.18
N VAL A 194 -2.95 5.41 -14.07
CA VAL A 194 -1.64 5.93 -13.65
C VAL A 194 -0.54 5.65 -14.67
N VAL A 195 -0.48 4.43 -15.22
CA VAL A 195 0.48 4.09 -16.28
C VAL A 195 0.34 5.03 -17.47
N ASN A 196 -0.88 5.19 -17.98
CA ASN A 196 -1.14 6.00 -19.17
C ASN A 196 -0.94 7.50 -18.94
N GLU A 197 -1.33 7.99 -17.76
CA GLU A 197 -1.39 9.42 -17.47
C GLU A 197 -0.11 9.97 -16.84
N CYS A 198 0.62 9.15 -16.09
CA CYS A 198 1.83 9.55 -15.37
C CYS A 198 3.11 8.94 -15.97
N ASN A 199 2.97 8.12 -17.02
CA ASN A 199 4.04 7.34 -17.62
C ASN A 199 4.89 6.59 -16.56
N ALA A 200 4.22 6.11 -15.52
CA ALA A 200 4.82 5.52 -14.33
C ALA A 200 4.65 4.00 -14.34
N ILE A 201 5.58 3.29 -13.71
CA ILE A 201 5.37 1.88 -13.39
C ILE A 201 4.39 1.83 -12.22
N VAL A 202 3.42 0.94 -12.26
CA VAL A 202 2.55 0.66 -11.11
C VAL A 202 2.83 -0.75 -10.62
N VAL A 203 3.10 -0.88 -9.32
CA VAL A 203 3.29 -2.18 -8.67
C VAL A 203 2.13 -2.40 -7.71
N SER A 204 1.21 -3.29 -8.07
CA SER A 204 0.10 -3.67 -7.20
C SER A 204 0.51 -4.84 -6.31
N VAL A 205 0.42 -4.64 -5.00
CA VAL A 205 0.93 -5.58 -4.00
C VAL A 205 -0.18 -6.53 -3.56
N ASP A 206 0.04 -7.82 -3.74
CA ASP A 206 -0.89 -8.89 -3.32
C ASP A 206 -0.54 -9.36 -1.90
N TYR A 207 -0.62 -8.42 -0.95
CA TYR A 207 -0.18 -8.63 0.43
C TYR A 207 -0.97 -9.76 1.11
N ARG A 208 -0.37 -10.42 2.10
CA ARG A 208 -1.01 -11.57 2.74
C ARG A 208 -2.21 -11.13 3.57
N LEU A 209 -3.31 -11.88 3.43
CA LEU A 209 -4.60 -11.56 4.01
C LEU A 209 -4.83 -12.25 5.35
N ALA A 210 -5.61 -11.58 6.20
CA ALA A 210 -6.29 -12.19 7.33
C ALA A 210 -7.48 -13.05 6.86
N PRO A 211 -7.91 -14.07 7.60
CA PRO A 211 -7.47 -14.43 8.95
C PRO A 211 -6.15 -15.21 9.01
N GLU A 212 -5.60 -15.68 7.88
CA GLU A 212 -4.36 -16.46 7.85
C GLU A 212 -3.19 -15.64 8.41
N ASN A 213 -3.13 -14.36 8.04
CA ASN A 213 -2.09 -13.41 8.39
C ASN A 213 -2.72 -12.14 8.99
N PRO A 214 -3.13 -12.15 10.27
CA PRO A 214 -3.72 -10.98 10.92
C PRO A 214 -2.70 -9.85 11.13
N PHE A 215 -3.16 -8.72 11.67
CA PHE A 215 -2.33 -7.57 12.01
C PHE A 215 -1.03 -7.97 12.74
N PRO A 216 0.12 -7.34 12.46
CA PRO A 216 0.38 -6.28 11.47
C PRO A 216 0.82 -6.77 10.08
N THR A 217 0.68 -8.07 9.76
CA THR A 217 1.37 -8.70 8.62
C THR A 217 1.19 -7.99 7.27
N ALA A 218 -0.02 -7.52 6.93
CA ALA A 218 -0.24 -6.82 5.66
C ALA A 218 0.59 -5.52 5.54
N VAL A 219 0.70 -4.74 6.62
CA VAL A 219 1.49 -3.49 6.64
C VAL A 219 2.97 -3.81 6.48
N GLU A 220 3.44 -4.87 7.13
CA GLU A 220 4.83 -5.33 7.03
C GLU A 220 5.17 -5.87 5.63
N ASP A 221 4.25 -6.59 4.99
CA ASP A 221 4.37 -6.96 3.57
C ASP A 221 4.44 -5.71 2.67
N GLY A 222 3.73 -4.65 3.02
CA GLY A 222 3.83 -3.35 2.33
C GLY A 222 5.22 -2.72 2.46
N VAL A 223 5.84 -2.80 3.64
CA VAL A 223 7.23 -2.34 3.86
C VAL A 223 8.22 -3.21 3.08
N ASP A 224 8.07 -4.53 3.14
CA ASP A 224 8.86 -5.49 2.34
C ASP A 224 8.78 -5.16 0.84
N ALA A 225 7.58 -4.84 0.33
CA ALA A 225 7.39 -4.44 -1.07
C ALA A 225 8.17 -3.18 -1.43
N VAL A 226 8.10 -2.13 -0.58
CA VAL A 226 8.82 -0.87 -0.80
C VAL A 226 10.33 -1.10 -0.80
N LEU A 227 10.86 -1.82 0.19
CA LEU A 227 12.27 -2.13 0.31
C LEU A 227 12.77 -2.99 -0.86
N TRP A 228 11.99 -3.99 -1.26
CA TRP A 228 12.34 -4.86 -2.39
C TRP A 228 12.38 -4.07 -3.70
N ILE A 229 11.37 -3.24 -3.97
CA ILE A 229 11.32 -2.41 -5.18
C ILE A 229 12.49 -1.41 -5.21
N HIS A 230 12.80 -0.78 -4.07
CA HIS A 230 13.93 0.13 -3.97
C HIS A 230 15.25 -0.59 -4.26
N LYS A 231 15.48 -1.77 -3.66
CA LYS A 231 16.67 -2.59 -3.88
C LYS A 231 16.85 -3.03 -5.34
N HIS A 232 15.75 -3.29 -6.05
CA HIS A 232 15.74 -3.76 -7.43
C HIS A 232 15.44 -2.63 -8.44
N ALA A 233 15.56 -1.36 -8.03
CA ALA A 233 15.15 -0.24 -8.87
C ALA A 233 15.92 -0.18 -10.21
N GLU A 234 17.21 -0.48 -10.20
CA GLU A 234 18.05 -0.50 -11.41
C GLU A 234 17.56 -1.54 -12.44
N GLU A 235 17.30 -2.78 -12.00
CA GLU A 235 16.84 -3.87 -12.89
C GLU A 235 15.39 -3.70 -13.36
N LEU A 236 14.62 -2.83 -12.69
CA LEU A 236 13.25 -2.45 -13.03
C LEU A 236 13.19 -1.12 -13.79
N GLY A 237 14.32 -0.42 -13.97
CA GLY A 237 14.36 0.89 -14.60
C GLY A 237 13.66 2.00 -13.79
N ILE A 238 13.45 1.77 -12.49
CA ILE A 238 12.77 2.68 -11.56
C ILE A 238 13.73 3.76 -11.08
N ASN A 239 13.21 4.97 -10.92
CA ASN A 239 13.87 6.08 -10.25
C ASN A 239 13.45 6.10 -8.77
N THR A 240 14.40 5.86 -7.87
CA THR A 240 14.17 5.77 -6.41
C THR A 240 13.76 7.08 -5.77
N ASP A 241 14.04 8.24 -6.40
CA ASP A 241 13.59 9.56 -5.94
C ASP A 241 12.12 9.86 -6.31
N LYS A 242 11.42 8.91 -6.93
CA LYS A 242 10.09 9.08 -7.52
C LYS A 242 9.12 7.94 -7.15
N ILE A 243 9.15 7.54 -5.89
CA ILE A 243 8.25 6.55 -5.31
C ILE A 243 7.01 7.24 -4.73
N ILE A 244 5.82 6.79 -5.09
CA ILE A 244 4.54 7.20 -4.52
C ILE A 244 3.81 5.95 -4.04
N LEU A 245 3.10 6.05 -2.91
CA LEU A 245 2.20 4.97 -2.47
C LEU A 245 0.75 5.34 -2.76
N SER A 246 -0.10 4.36 -3.00
CA SER A 246 -1.54 4.54 -3.16
C SER A 246 -2.28 3.34 -2.62
N GLY A 247 -3.56 3.52 -2.33
CA GLY A 247 -4.40 2.37 -2.02
C GLY A 247 -5.82 2.75 -1.64
N PHE A 248 -6.68 1.74 -1.59
CA PHE A 248 -8.12 1.91 -1.44
C PHE A 248 -8.62 1.26 -0.15
N SER A 249 -9.47 1.93 0.62
CA SER A 249 -10.03 1.37 1.86
C SER A 249 -8.92 0.92 2.84
N SER A 250 -8.82 -0.37 3.18
CA SER A 250 -7.69 -0.93 3.93
C SER A 250 -6.33 -0.69 3.25
N GLY A 251 -6.27 -0.68 1.93
CA GLY A 251 -5.07 -0.26 1.20
C GLY A 251 -4.80 1.24 1.30
N GLY A 252 -5.83 2.05 1.49
CA GLY A 252 -5.72 3.48 1.79
C GLY A 252 -5.15 3.70 3.21
N ASN A 253 -5.51 2.84 4.16
CA ASN A 253 -4.84 2.76 5.46
C ASN A 253 -3.36 2.41 5.28
N MET A 254 -3.04 1.39 4.47
CA MET A 254 -1.64 1.02 4.17
C MET A 254 -0.83 2.15 3.54
N ALA A 255 -1.43 2.99 2.70
CA ALA A 255 -0.75 4.16 2.14
C ALA A 255 -0.24 5.12 3.23
N PHE A 256 -0.87 5.16 4.41
CA PHE A 256 -0.35 5.87 5.58
C PHE A 256 0.55 4.98 6.44
N THR A 257 0.12 3.77 6.78
CA THR A 257 0.78 2.95 7.81
C THR A 257 2.07 2.32 7.35
N VAL A 258 2.25 2.05 6.04
CA VAL A 258 3.52 1.56 5.48
C VAL A 258 4.65 2.60 5.66
N PRO A 259 4.49 3.89 5.30
CA PRO A 259 5.49 4.92 5.64
C PRO A 259 5.81 4.99 7.14
N LEU A 260 4.80 4.92 8.01
CA LEU A 260 5.01 4.96 9.46
C LEU A 260 5.84 3.78 9.94
N ARG A 261 5.53 2.56 9.47
CA ARG A 261 6.27 1.34 9.85
C ARG A 261 7.67 1.30 9.23
N LEU A 262 7.83 1.81 8.01
CA LEU A 262 9.13 1.94 7.36
C LEU A 262 10.04 2.91 8.12
N TYR A 263 9.51 4.06 8.54
CA TYR A 263 10.25 5.02 9.36
C TYR A 263 10.69 4.39 10.69
N ASP A 264 9.79 3.67 11.35
CA ASP A 264 10.13 2.91 12.56
C ASP A 264 11.25 1.88 12.30
N GLN A 265 11.19 1.11 11.21
CA GLN A 265 12.27 0.19 10.82
C GLN A 265 13.61 0.92 10.58
N GLN A 266 13.59 2.16 10.11
CA GLN A 266 14.80 2.96 9.85
C GLN A 266 15.36 3.62 11.11
N THR A 267 14.51 4.01 12.07
CA THR A 267 14.91 4.82 13.23
C THR A 267 14.83 4.09 14.58
N GLY A 268 14.23 2.90 14.64
CA GLY A 268 13.94 2.18 15.89
C GLY A 268 12.89 2.90 16.75
N PHE A 269 11.81 3.41 16.14
CA PHE A 269 10.77 4.13 16.87
C PHE A 269 10.00 3.18 17.80
N HIS A 270 10.41 3.14 19.07
CA HIS A 270 9.62 2.51 20.12
C HIS A 270 8.58 3.50 20.64
N ARG A 271 7.29 3.17 20.47
CA ARG A 271 6.24 3.78 21.30
C ARG A 271 6.51 3.32 22.73
N ASP A 272 6.63 4.26 23.67
CA ASP A 272 6.92 3.99 25.09
C ASP A 272 6.30 2.66 25.54
N GLU A 273 7.15 1.66 25.81
CA GLU A 273 6.65 0.42 26.41
C GLU A 273 5.98 0.79 27.74
N PRO A 274 4.75 0.32 28.04
CA PRO A 274 4.29 0.33 29.41
C PRO A 274 5.33 -0.46 30.22
N PRO A 275 5.85 0.07 31.34
CA PRO A 275 7.05 -0.45 31.96
C PRO A 275 6.91 -1.95 32.23
N ALA A 276 7.59 -2.76 31.42
CA ALA A 276 7.66 -4.19 31.62
C ALA A 276 8.21 -4.43 33.03
N ALA A 277 7.47 -5.21 33.81
CA ALA A 277 7.91 -5.69 35.11
C ALA A 277 9.31 -6.29 34.93
N LYS A 278 10.32 -5.60 35.45
CA LYS A 278 11.72 -5.99 35.36
C LYS A 278 11.84 -7.46 35.75
N SER A 279 12.12 -8.31 34.76
CA SER A 279 12.56 -9.66 35.00
C SER A 279 13.78 -9.58 35.91
N LYS A 280 13.64 -10.10 37.13
CA LYS A 280 14.72 -10.18 38.12
C LYS A 280 15.77 -11.16 37.60
N SER A 281 16.69 -10.66 36.80
CA SER A 281 17.91 -11.38 36.47
C SER A 281 19.04 -10.39 36.30
N HIS A 282 19.43 -9.71 37.38
CA HIS A 282 20.76 -9.10 37.56
C HIS A 282 20.92 -8.63 39.01
N LEU A 283 21.00 -9.59 39.94
CA LEU A 283 21.64 -9.42 41.26
C LEU A 283 22.17 -10.80 41.66
N ALA A 284 23.23 -11.24 41.00
CA ALA A 284 24.11 -12.28 41.48
C ALA A 284 25.52 -11.88 41.04
N ASN A 285 26.17 -11.10 41.90
CA ASN A 285 27.62 -11.05 42.13
C ASN A 285 27.94 -9.73 42.82
N VAL A 286 28.01 -9.74 44.15
CA VAL A 286 29.17 -9.30 44.95
C VAL A 286 28.90 -9.72 46.41
N ALA A 287 29.75 -10.64 46.86
CA ALA A 287 30.28 -10.88 48.21
C ALA A 287 29.35 -10.84 49.45
N GLU A 288 29.33 -11.96 50.20
CA GLU A 288 30.04 -12.00 51.49
C GLU A 288 30.32 -13.45 51.94
N GLN A 289 31.52 -13.64 52.48
CA GLN A 289 32.03 -14.85 53.13
C GLN A 289 31.48 -14.93 54.56
N GLU A 290 31.12 -16.12 55.03
CA GLU A 290 31.53 -16.74 56.32
C GLU A 290 30.61 -17.94 56.70
N GLU A 291 31.24 -19.08 57.00
CA GLU A 291 30.71 -20.31 57.66
C GLU A 291 30.98 -20.23 59.19
N PRO A 292 30.61 -21.20 60.07
CA PRO A 292 29.61 -22.29 60.03
C PRO A 292 28.71 -22.35 61.31
N ALA A 293 27.64 -23.18 61.33
CA ALA A 293 27.28 -24.08 62.47
C ALA A 293 25.90 -24.80 62.39
N SER A 294 25.97 -26.14 62.27
CA SER A 294 25.33 -27.16 63.14
C SER A 294 23.85 -27.60 63.01
N ARG A 295 23.70 -28.95 62.90
CA ARG A 295 22.64 -29.87 63.42
C ARG A 295 21.27 -29.87 62.71
N THR A 296 20.56 -30.98 62.42
CA THR A 296 20.64 -32.43 62.72
C THR A 296 19.63 -33.22 61.86
N ALA A 297 19.99 -34.47 61.50
CA ALA A 297 19.23 -35.71 61.18
C ALA A 297 17.70 -35.75 60.97
N SER A 298 17.23 -36.48 59.91
CA SER A 298 16.60 -37.84 59.96
C SER A 298 15.79 -38.16 58.68
N VAL A 299 16.14 -39.17 57.85
CA VAL A 299 15.67 -40.60 57.79
C VAL A 299 14.38 -40.86 56.97
N ASP A 300 14.54 -41.65 55.88
CA ASP A 300 13.68 -42.64 55.17
C ASP A 300 12.24 -42.26 54.71
N ASP A 301 11.65 -42.71 53.59
CA ASP A 301 11.65 -44.03 52.93
C ASP A 301 11.18 -43.94 51.45
N ARG A 302 11.64 -44.87 50.61
CA ARG A 302 11.16 -45.25 49.25
C ARG A 302 10.52 -46.66 49.37
N PRO A 303 9.62 -47.17 48.48
CA PRO A 303 9.93 -47.54 47.07
C PRO A 303 8.74 -47.41 46.07
N ALA A 304 8.95 -47.12 44.78
CA ALA A 304 9.29 -47.97 43.60
C ALA A 304 8.17 -48.89 43.06
N SER A 305 7.86 -48.74 41.75
CA SER A 305 7.57 -49.85 40.82
C SER A 305 7.65 -49.40 39.36
N ALA A 306 8.48 -50.09 38.58
CA ALA A 306 8.74 -49.95 37.16
C ALA A 306 8.07 -51.08 36.38
N TRP A 307 7.68 -50.86 35.12
CA TRP A 307 7.56 -51.91 34.10
C TRP A 307 8.03 -51.38 32.74
N ASP A 308 9.18 -51.91 32.31
CA ASP A 308 9.73 -51.87 30.96
C ASP A 308 8.89 -52.71 29.98
N THR A 309 8.95 -52.44 28.67
CA THR A 309 9.66 -53.30 27.70
C THR A 309 9.57 -52.80 26.25
N ALA A 310 10.71 -52.90 25.57
CA ALA A 310 10.92 -52.68 24.15
C ALA A 310 10.74 -53.98 23.34
N SER A 311 10.54 -53.87 22.02
CA SER A 311 10.91 -54.93 21.07
C SER A 311 11.04 -54.38 19.64
N SER A 312 11.94 -55.00 18.89
CA SER A 312 12.64 -54.54 17.68
C SER A 312 12.39 -55.45 16.46
N SER A 313 12.70 -54.90 15.28
CA SER A 313 13.30 -55.59 14.10
C SER A 313 12.41 -56.31 13.07
N SER A 314 12.47 -55.88 11.80
CA SER A 314 13.21 -56.56 10.70
C SER A 314 12.73 -56.16 9.29
N THR A 315 13.68 -56.11 8.35
CA THR A 315 13.62 -55.65 6.96
C THR A 315 13.31 -56.79 5.98
N LYS A 316 12.54 -56.52 4.91
CA LYS A 316 12.63 -57.22 3.60
C LYS A 316 12.32 -56.26 2.44
N LEU A 317 13.19 -56.30 1.42
CA LEU A 317 13.12 -55.60 0.13
C LEU A 317 12.45 -56.48 -0.95
N LEU A 318 12.08 -55.82 -2.07
CA LEU A 318 11.53 -56.27 -3.39
C LEU A 318 10.04 -55.93 -3.57
N ALA A 319 9.49 -55.53 -4.71
CA ALA A 319 9.95 -54.98 -5.99
C ALA A 319 8.72 -54.37 -6.70
N ASN A 320 8.93 -53.31 -7.48
CA ASN A 320 8.11 -52.80 -8.60
C ASN A 320 6.65 -52.33 -8.37
N GLY A 321 6.37 -51.08 -8.77
CA GLY A 321 5.12 -50.71 -9.47
C GLY A 321 3.87 -50.39 -8.64
N GLU A 322 3.52 -49.09 -8.60
CA GLU A 322 2.18 -48.50 -8.40
C GLU A 322 1.29 -49.00 -7.24
N THR A 323 1.03 -48.15 -6.23
CA THR A 323 -0.25 -48.18 -5.51
C THR A 323 -0.59 -46.90 -4.73
N ILE A 324 -1.77 -46.36 -5.06
CA ILE A 324 -2.81 -45.71 -4.25
C ILE A 324 -2.45 -45.38 -2.78
N LEU A 325 -2.51 -44.09 -2.42
CA LEU A 325 -2.35 -43.60 -1.06
C LEU A 325 -3.58 -43.95 -0.19
N ASP A 326 -3.35 -44.79 0.83
CA ASP A 326 -4.28 -45.09 1.92
C ASP A 326 -4.29 -43.92 2.94
N PRO A 327 -5.44 -43.28 3.20
CA PRO A 327 -5.54 -42.09 4.06
C PRO A 327 -5.43 -42.40 5.57
N THR A 328 -5.16 -43.64 5.97
CA THR A 328 -5.10 -44.05 7.39
C THR A 328 -3.70 -44.27 7.95
N LYS A 329 -2.63 -43.98 7.18
CA LYS A 329 -1.24 -44.08 7.66
C LYS A 329 -0.50 -42.74 7.64
N PRO A 330 0.34 -42.44 8.66
CA PRO A 330 1.17 -41.25 8.65
C PRO A 330 2.24 -41.33 7.53
N PRO A 331 2.64 -40.18 6.94
CA PRO A 331 3.58 -40.14 5.82
C PRO A 331 4.97 -40.62 6.22
N PRO A 332 5.78 -41.14 5.28
CA PRO A 332 7.13 -41.61 5.57
C PRO A 332 8.05 -40.44 5.96
N PRO A 333 9.05 -40.68 6.85
CA PRO A 333 10.00 -39.64 7.25
C PRO A 333 10.92 -39.25 6.09
N LEU A 334 11.26 -37.95 6.04
CA LEU A 334 12.07 -37.31 5.00
C LEU A 334 13.50 -37.91 4.91
N PRO A 335 14.09 -38.02 3.70
CA PRO A 335 15.46 -38.51 3.53
C PRO A 335 16.49 -37.57 4.17
N ALA A 336 17.48 -38.16 4.83
CA ALA A 336 18.46 -37.50 5.70
C ALA A 336 19.54 -36.64 5.02
N HIS A 337 19.28 -36.05 3.85
CA HIS A 337 20.20 -35.11 3.19
C HIS A 337 19.59 -33.75 2.82
N VAL A 338 18.46 -33.39 3.43
CA VAL A 338 18.02 -32.00 3.50
C VAL A 338 18.01 -31.61 4.97
N GLN A 339 19.04 -30.89 5.42
CA GLN A 339 19.01 -30.27 6.74
C GLN A 339 17.89 -29.24 6.74
N ALA A 340 16.78 -29.57 7.41
CA ALA A 340 15.80 -28.57 7.81
C ALA A 340 16.52 -27.51 8.66
N PRO A 341 16.31 -26.21 8.42
CA PRO A 341 16.85 -25.19 9.32
C PRO A 341 16.30 -25.47 10.72
N LYS A 342 17.21 -25.60 11.68
CA LYS A 342 16.89 -25.89 13.08
C LYS A 342 15.88 -24.84 13.56
N ALA A 343 14.72 -25.31 14.01
CA ALA A 343 13.78 -24.51 14.79
C ALA A 343 14.53 -24.05 16.06
N GLY A 344 14.84 -22.75 16.14
CA GLY A 344 15.73 -22.19 17.15
C GLY A 344 16.67 -21.09 16.66
N ALA A 345 16.61 -20.68 15.39
CA ALA A 345 17.22 -19.43 14.98
C ALA A 345 16.34 -18.27 15.46
N ASN A 346 16.65 -17.73 16.65
CA ASN A 346 16.41 -16.32 16.88
C ASN A 346 17.12 -15.59 15.73
N VAL A 347 16.35 -15.03 14.80
CA VAL A 347 16.91 -14.09 13.83
C VAL A 347 17.39 -12.92 14.66
N HIS A 348 18.70 -12.89 14.93
CA HIS A 348 19.31 -11.74 15.56
C HIS A 348 19.09 -10.56 14.62
N GLU A 349 18.68 -9.43 15.19
CA GLU A 349 18.48 -8.12 14.55
C GLU A 349 19.67 -7.65 13.68
N GLN A 350 20.79 -8.37 13.74
CA GLN A 350 22.04 -8.16 13.01
C GLN A 350 22.10 -8.76 11.59
N ASP A 351 21.14 -9.59 11.18
CA ASP A 351 21.08 -10.12 9.80
C ASP A 351 20.38 -9.18 8.80
N LEU A 352 19.80 -8.08 9.29
CA LEU A 352 19.32 -6.97 8.48
C LEU A 352 20.50 -6.00 8.30
N GLY A 353 21.09 -5.96 7.10
CA GLY A 353 21.95 -4.84 6.72
C GLY A 353 21.21 -3.50 6.95
N PRO A 354 21.92 -2.35 7.02
CA PRO A 354 21.27 -1.07 7.30
C PRO A 354 20.10 -0.84 6.35
N VAL A 355 18.90 -0.62 6.93
CA VAL A 355 17.67 -0.38 6.15
C VAL A 355 17.94 0.82 5.24
N PRO A 356 17.76 0.70 3.92
CA PRO A 356 18.07 1.79 3.00
C PRO A 356 17.18 3.01 3.30
N ASP A 357 17.74 4.21 3.13
CA ASP A 357 16.99 5.45 3.20
C ASP A 357 16.08 5.57 1.96
N VAL A 358 14.83 5.13 2.12
CA VAL A 358 13.82 5.16 1.05
C VAL A 358 13.00 6.44 1.14
N ARG A 359 13.09 7.26 0.10
CA ARG A 359 12.31 8.50 0.00
C ARG A 359 10.97 8.30 -0.73
N ILE A 360 9.88 8.30 0.03
CA ILE A 360 8.53 8.38 -0.52
C ILE A 360 8.22 9.85 -0.85
N ARG A 361 7.76 10.14 -2.08
CA ARG A 361 7.48 11.51 -2.54
C ARG A 361 6.06 11.97 -2.27
N GLY A 362 5.13 11.05 -2.13
CA GLY A 362 3.75 11.35 -1.79
C GLY A 362 2.90 10.09 -1.67
N ILE A 363 1.67 10.27 -1.17
CA ILE A 363 0.70 9.18 -1.01
C ILE A 363 -0.67 9.54 -1.57
N VAL A 364 -1.41 8.54 -2.04
CA VAL A 364 -2.77 8.67 -2.59
C VAL A 364 -3.74 7.70 -1.90
N PRO A 365 -4.19 8.01 -0.67
CA PRO A 365 -5.18 7.22 0.05
C PRO A 365 -6.61 7.52 -0.45
N TRP A 366 -7.30 6.46 -0.89
CA TRP A 366 -8.71 6.51 -1.27
C TRP A 366 -9.57 5.95 -0.15
N TYR A 367 -10.43 6.80 0.42
CA TYR A 367 -11.37 6.51 1.51
C TYR A 367 -10.78 5.56 2.57
N PRO A 368 -9.64 5.96 3.18
CA PRO A 368 -8.91 5.10 4.10
C PRO A 368 -9.66 4.86 5.40
N SER A 369 -9.47 3.70 6.03
CA SER A 369 -9.76 3.53 7.46
C SER A 369 -8.61 4.11 8.29
N LEU A 370 -8.92 4.88 9.34
CA LEU A 370 -7.92 5.72 10.02
C LEU A 370 -7.96 5.63 11.55
N ASP A 371 -9.08 5.26 12.16
CA ASP A 371 -9.20 5.25 13.63
C ASP A 371 -9.99 4.05 14.17
N TYR A 372 -9.30 2.92 14.39
CA TYR A 372 -9.87 1.72 15.01
C TYR A 372 -10.16 1.88 16.51
N THR A 373 -9.80 2.99 17.15
CA THR A 373 -10.22 3.25 18.53
C THR A 373 -11.71 3.62 18.62
N ARG A 374 -12.29 4.05 17.50
CA ARG A 374 -13.74 4.24 17.30
C ARG A 374 -14.42 2.91 16.95
N THR A 375 -15.51 2.65 17.65
CA THR A 375 -16.37 1.51 17.39
C THR A 375 -17.07 1.62 16.04
N ARG A 376 -17.50 0.48 15.49
CA ARG A 376 -18.31 0.47 14.26
C ARG A 376 -19.65 1.19 14.45
N GLU A 377 -20.21 1.21 15.66
CA GLU A 377 -21.44 1.92 15.98
C GLU A 377 -21.24 3.45 15.94
N GLU A 378 -20.17 3.95 16.58
CA GLU A 378 -19.80 5.38 16.52
C GLU A 378 -19.58 5.84 15.08
N ARG A 379 -18.86 5.05 14.27
CA ARG A 379 -18.62 5.34 12.85
C ARG A 379 -19.90 5.34 11.99
N ARG A 380 -20.86 4.45 12.28
CA ARG A 380 -22.14 4.41 11.55
C ARG A 380 -23.05 5.57 11.93
N ALA A 381 -23.01 6.00 13.19
CA ALA A 381 -23.81 7.11 13.68
C ALA A 381 -23.51 8.44 12.94
N THR A 382 -22.37 8.54 12.28
CA THR A 382 -21.94 9.74 11.52
C THR A 382 -22.29 9.65 10.04
N CYS A 383 -22.77 8.49 9.57
CA CYS A 383 -23.13 8.28 8.18
C CYS A 383 -24.49 8.93 7.85
N VAL A 384 -24.52 9.75 6.80
CA VAL A 384 -25.74 10.42 6.34
C VAL A 384 -26.75 9.45 5.70
N ARG A 385 -26.27 8.32 5.15
CA ARG A 385 -27.07 7.35 4.38
C ARG A 385 -26.86 5.93 4.91
N THR A 386 -27.63 5.59 5.95
CA THR A 386 -27.55 4.30 6.64
C THR A 386 -27.88 3.09 5.75
N ASP A 387 -28.65 3.28 4.68
CA ASP A 387 -29.01 2.25 3.69
C ASP A 387 -27.89 1.92 2.70
N GLN A 388 -26.83 2.75 2.65
CA GLN A 388 -25.69 2.61 1.75
C GLN A 388 -24.40 2.25 2.49
N GLU A 389 -24.50 1.99 3.80
CA GLU A 389 -23.36 1.65 4.63
C GLU A 389 -22.74 0.30 4.26
N LEU A 390 -21.46 0.17 4.58
CA LEU A 390 -20.77 -1.11 4.52
C LEU A 390 -21.45 -2.11 5.48
N PRO A 391 -22.01 -3.23 4.97
CA PRO A 391 -22.82 -4.12 5.79
C PRO A 391 -22.07 -4.65 7.01
N ALA A 392 -22.75 -4.71 8.16
CA ALA A 392 -22.16 -5.17 9.42
C ALA A 392 -21.55 -6.57 9.33
N LEU A 393 -22.10 -7.42 8.46
CA LEU A 393 -21.55 -8.74 8.15
C LEU A 393 -20.08 -8.67 7.71
N PHE A 394 -19.74 -7.74 6.81
CA PHE A 394 -18.39 -7.57 6.30
C PHE A 394 -17.48 -6.91 7.32
N THR A 395 -17.94 -5.83 7.99
CA THR A 395 -17.10 -5.17 9.00
C THR A 395 -16.75 -6.11 10.15
N ASN A 396 -17.69 -6.97 10.57
CA ASN A 396 -17.43 -7.99 11.59
C ASN A 396 -16.42 -9.02 11.09
N LEU A 397 -16.57 -9.51 9.86
CA LEU A 397 -15.59 -10.43 9.27
C LEU A 397 -14.18 -9.82 9.24
N PHE A 398 -14.06 -8.54 8.87
CA PHE A 398 -12.77 -7.85 8.81
C PHE A 398 -12.14 -7.70 10.18
N ASP A 399 -12.89 -7.18 11.15
CA ASP A 399 -12.40 -6.94 12.50
C ASP A 399 -12.03 -8.27 13.19
N ASP A 400 -12.86 -9.32 13.05
CA ASP A 400 -12.63 -10.65 13.61
C ASP A 400 -11.41 -11.35 12.99
N SER A 401 -11.17 -11.11 11.70
CA SER A 401 -10.06 -11.73 10.98
C SER A 401 -8.74 -11.01 11.25
N TYR A 402 -8.74 -9.68 11.19
CA TYR A 402 -7.51 -8.88 11.19
C TYR A 402 -7.01 -8.52 12.59
N LEU A 403 -7.89 -8.21 13.54
CA LEU A 403 -7.52 -7.76 14.89
C LEU A 403 -7.25 -8.96 15.81
N HIS A 404 -6.23 -9.75 15.48
CA HIS A 404 -5.93 -11.00 16.17
C HIS A 404 -4.42 -11.24 16.41
N PRO A 405 -4.03 -11.77 17.58
CA PRO A 405 -4.88 -12.13 18.73
C PRO A 405 -5.40 -10.88 19.46
N PRO A 406 -6.68 -10.83 19.89
CA PRO A 406 -7.30 -9.59 20.38
C PRO A 406 -6.54 -8.93 21.54
N LYS A 407 -5.95 -9.73 22.43
CA LYS A 407 -5.21 -9.26 23.62
C LYS A 407 -3.91 -8.54 23.29
N ASP A 408 -3.32 -8.82 22.13
CA ASP A 408 -2.01 -8.29 21.75
C ASP A 408 -2.16 -7.10 20.77
N VAL A 409 -3.38 -6.83 20.30
CA VAL A 409 -3.65 -5.71 19.38
C VAL A 409 -4.05 -4.46 20.17
N THR A 410 -3.20 -3.45 20.09
CA THR A 410 -3.48 -2.10 20.57
C THR A 410 -4.21 -1.32 19.46
N LEU A 411 -5.47 -0.94 19.71
CA LEU A 411 -6.30 -0.29 18.68
C LEU A 411 -5.79 1.08 18.28
N ASP A 412 -5.02 1.73 19.14
CA ASP A 412 -4.38 3.02 18.91
C ASP A 412 -2.99 2.88 18.27
N SER A 413 -2.54 1.66 17.92
CA SER A 413 -1.28 1.44 17.21
C SER A 413 -1.21 2.33 15.97
N PRO A 414 -0.10 3.05 15.71
CA PRO A 414 0.03 3.91 14.53
C PRO A 414 -0.03 3.10 13.21
N TYR A 415 0.25 1.80 13.26
CA TYR A 415 0.18 0.91 12.09
C TYR A 415 -1.23 0.37 11.82
N LEU A 416 -2.18 0.68 12.71
CA LEU A 416 -3.59 0.32 12.58
C LEU A 416 -4.46 1.58 12.46
N SER A 417 -4.23 2.55 13.34
CA SER A 417 -5.00 3.80 13.49
C SER A 417 -4.10 5.03 13.29
N PRO A 418 -3.67 5.32 12.05
CA PRO A 418 -2.84 6.49 11.77
C PRO A 418 -3.52 7.81 12.16
N GLY A 419 -4.87 7.84 12.22
CA GLY A 419 -5.66 8.99 12.67
C GLY A 419 -5.31 9.49 14.07
N VAL A 420 -4.88 8.58 14.95
CA VAL A 420 -4.51 8.85 16.35
C VAL A 420 -3.02 8.62 16.63
N ALA A 421 -2.20 8.40 15.60
CA ALA A 421 -0.75 8.24 15.75
C ALA A 421 -0.10 9.51 16.34
N PRO A 422 1.03 9.44 17.07
CA PRO A 422 1.69 10.62 17.62
C PRO A 422 2.02 11.69 16.56
N THR A 423 1.87 12.96 16.93
CA THR A 423 2.04 14.11 16.02
C THR A 423 3.45 14.15 15.41
N ASP A 424 4.49 13.91 16.20
CA ASP A 424 5.88 13.90 15.71
C ASP A 424 6.12 12.75 14.72
N LEU A 425 5.51 11.59 14.96
CA LEU A 425 5.61 10.46 14.04
C LEU A 425 4.96 10.81 12.69
N LEU A 426 3.76 11.40 12.70
CA LEU A 426 3.09 11.84 11.47
C LEU A 426 3.88 12.93 10.74
N ARG A 427 4.47 13.87 11.48
CA ARG A 427 5.29 14.96 10.94
C ARG A 427 6.54 14.42 10.24
N ASN A 428 7.22 13.45 10.85
CA ASN A 428 8.54 13.02 10.39
C ASN A 428 8.49 11.82 9.41
N ALA A 429 7.53 10.91 9.58
CA ALA A 429 7.47 9.68 8.79
C ALA A 429 6.64 9.80 7.50
N LEU A 430 5.59 10.64 7.49
CA LEU A 430 4.76 10.81 6.29
C LEU A 430 5.43 11.74 5.28
N PRO A 431 5.30 11.46 3.97
CA PRO A 431 5.74 12.41 2.95
C PRO A 431 4.90 13.68 3.00
N ASP A 432 5.49 14.80 2.56
CA ASP A 432 4.83 16.10 2.64
C ASP A 432 3.62 16.23 1.71
N GLU A 433 3.58 15.47 0.62
CA GLU A 433 2.53 15.56 -0.40
C GLU A 433 1.52 14.42 -0.26
N ILE A 434 0.26 14.76 -0.02
CA ILE A 434 -0.83 13.79 0.21
C ILE A 434 -2.01 14.14 -0.71
N ILE A 435 -2.53 13.16 -1.45
CA ILE A 435 -3.73 13.32 -2.29
C ILE A 435 -4.83 12.41 -1.72
N MET A 436 -5.70 12.97 -0.90
CA MET A 436 -6.66 12.20 -0.10
C MET A 436 -8.08 12.31 -0.62
N TYR A 437 -8.73 11.16 -0.80
CA TYR A 437 -10.14 11.08 -1.18
C TYR A 437 -10.98 10.47 -0.06
N THR A 438 -12.22 10.94 0.09
CA THR A 438 -13.24 10.35 0.97
C THR A 438 -14.58 10.32 0.24
N CYS A 439 -15.57 9.61 0.79
CA CYS A 439 -16.89 9.41 0.18
C CYS A 439 -17.98 9.98 1.10
N GLU A 440 -18.99 10.64 0.54
CA GLU A 440 -20.02 11.30 1.35
C GLU A 440 -20.86 10.34 2.20
N TRP A 441 -21.19 9.16 1.66
CA TRP A 441 -22.06 8.18 2.32
C TRP A 441 -21.28 7.08 3.04
N ASP A 442 -20.05 7.37 3.43
CA ASP A 442 -19.15 6.42 4.04
C ASP A 442 -19.04 6.65 5.54
N MET A 443 -19.15 5.57 6.32
CA MET A 443 -18.92 5.56 7.77
C MET A 443 -17.49 5.99 8.16
N LEU A 444 -16.57 6.07 7.20
CA LEU A 444 -15.19 6.53 7.40
C LEU A 444 -14.99 8.02 7.06
N LEU A 445 -16.04 8.73 6.62
CA LEU A 445 -15.94 10.13 6.19
C LEU A 445 -15.44 11.05 7.31
N GLU A 446 -16.08 10.97 8.49
CA GLU A 446 -15.79 11.88 9.60
C GLU A 446 -14.34 11.70 10.09
N GLU A 447 -13.90 10.46 10.31
CA GLU A 447 -12.49 10.19 10.69
C GLU A 447 -11.50 10.64 9.60
N GLY A 448 -11.90 10.56 8.33
CA GLY A 448 -11.14 11.09 7.20
C GLY A 448 -11.01 12.62 7.22
N GLN A 449 -12.09 13.33 7.53
CA GLN A 449 -12.11 14.79 7.63
C GLN A 449 -11.30 15.28 8.82
N GLU A 450 -11.47 14.66 9.98
CA GLU A 450 -10.69 14.99 11.18
C GLU A 450 -9.20 14.76 10.96
N PHE A 451 -8.82 13.62 10.36
CA PHE A 451 -7.42 13.34 10.08
C PHE A 451 -6.83 14.30 9.05
N HIS A 452 -7.59 14.67 8.02
CA HIS A 452 -7.18 15.73 7.09
C HIS A 452 -6.87 17.05 7.83
N GLN A 453 -7.77 17.51 8.72
CA GLN A 453 -7.53 18.72 9.51
C GLN A 453 -6.27 18.61 10.38
N ARG A 454 -6.03 17.41 10.95
CA ARG A 454 -4.85 17.14 11.75
C ARG A 454 -3.57 17.19 10.90
N LEU A 455 -3.57 16.64 9.70
CA LEU A 455 -2.40 16.62 8.80
C LEU A 455 -1.98 18.02 8.34
N ILE A 456 -2.93 18.93 8.13
CA ILE A 456 -2.66 20.31 7.67
C ILE A 456 -2.41 21.30 8.82
N SER A 457 -2.52 20.87 10.08
CA SER A 457 -2.30 21.75 11.22
C SER A 457 -0.85 22.22 11.28
N ASP A 458 -0.60 23.36 11.94
CA ASP A 458 0.76 23.88 12.14
C ASP A 458 1.68 22.88 12.88
N ASP A 459 1.09 21.95 13.63
CA ASP A 459 1.80 20.90 14.36
C ASP A 459 2.27 19.73 13.47
N ILE A 460 1.75 19.57 12.24
CA ILE A 460 2.20 18.51 11.32
C ILE A 460 2.67 19.10 9.98
N GLY A 461 1.91 20.02 9.41
CA GLY A 461 2.31 20.83 8.26
C GLY A 461 2.41 20.08 6.92
N LYS A 462 1.55 19.09 6.67
CA LYS A 462 1.50 18.36 5.39
C LYS A 462 0.70 19.12 4.34
N ASN A 463 1.11 19.00 3.08
CA ASN A 463 0.37 19.51 1.93
C ASN A 463 -0.65 18.46 1.48
N VAL A 464 -1.91 18.66 1.87
CA VAL A 464 -2.99 17.72 1.53
C VAL A 464 -3.91 18.30 0.46
N VAL A 465 -3.93 17.66 -0.72
CA VAL A 465 -5.00 17.85 -1.71
C VAL A 465 -6.14 16.93 -1.34
N TYR A 466 -7.17 17.49 -0.69
CA TYR A 466 -8.32 16.74 -0.19
C TYR A 466 -9.52 16.85 -1.11
N THR A 467 -10.25 15.75 -1.30
CA THR A 467 -11.51 15.72 -2.04
C THR A 467 -12.49 14.74 -1.39
N MET A 468 -13.66 15.26 -0.98
CA MET A 468 -14.82 14.43 -0.67
C MET A 468 -15.62 14.23 -1.96
N VAL A 469 -15.90 12.97 -2.32
CA VAL A 469 -16.71 12.62 -3.48
C VAL A 469 -18.19 12.60 -3.06
N PRO A 470 -19.04 13.46 -3.63
CA PRO A 470 -20.45 13.56 -3.25
C PRO A 470 -21.23 12.35 -3.73
N GLU A 471 -22.29 12.01 -3.00
CA GLU A 471 -23.33 11.05 -3.37
C GLU A 471 -22.84 9.64 -3.68
N VAL A 472 -21.76 9.21 -3.03
CA VAL A 472 -21.19 7.87 -3.26
C VAL A 472 -20.93 7.11 -1.95
N PRO A 473 -21.18 5.78 -1.94
CA PRO A 473 -20.85 4.91 -0.81
C PRO A 473 -19.35 4.56 -0.77
N HIS A 474 -18.96 3.88 0.30
CA HIS A 474 -17.64 3.24 0.38
C HIS A 474 -17.40 2.30 -0.81
N GLY A 475 -16.22 2.37 -1.43
CA GLY A 475 -15.85 1.48 -2.55
C GLY A 475 -16.67 1.68 -3.83
N TRP A 476 -17.25 2.86 -4.03
CA TRP A 476 -18.08 3.21 -5.20
C TRP A 476 -17.41 2.94 -6.55
N ASP A 477 -16.09 3.05 -6.63
CA ASP A 477 -15.31 2.77 -7.83
C ASP A 477 -15.21 1.28 -8.19
N LYS A 478 -15.65 0.39 -7.29
CA LYS A 478 -15.65 -1.08 -7.45
C LYS A 478 -17.05 -1.67 -7.66
N ALA A 479 -18.08 -0.84 -7.83
CA ALA A 479 -19.44 -1.35 -7.99
C ALA A 479 -19.51 -2.36 -9.17
N PRO A 480 -19.97 -3.61 -8.94
CA PRO A 480 -19.96 -4.64 -9.96
C PRO A 480 -21.10 -4.40 -10.97
N ASN A 481 -20.89 -3.50 -11.91
CA ASN A 481 -21.78 -3.29 -13.05
C ASN A 481 -21.12 -3.81 -14.33
N PRO A 482 -21.61 -4.92 -14.92
CA PRO A 482 -20.99 -5.51 -16.11
C PRO A 482 -21.24 -4.69 -17.40
N TRP A 483 -22.15 -3.71 -17.38
CA TRP A 483 -22.62 -3.01 -18.58
C TRP A 483 -22.14 -1.57 -18.69
N LYS A 484 -21.95 -0.88 -17.55
CA LYS A 484 -21.51 0.52 -17.53
C LYS A 484 -20.47 0.73 -16.42
N PRO A 485 -19.38 1.48 -16.68
CA PRO A 485 -18.49 1.90 -15.61
C PRO A 485 -19.26 2.81 -14.65
N THR A 486 -18.89 2.79 -13.37
CA THR A 486 -19.44 3.75 -12.40
C THR A 486 -19.13 5.17 -12.88
N PRO A 487 -20.15 6.05 -13.03
CA PRO A 487 -19.93 7.44 -13.42
C PRO A 487 -18.95 8.16 -12.50
N GLY A 488 -18.17 9.10 -13.03
CA GLY A 488 -17.25 9.93 -12.24
C GLY A 488 -15.92 9.27 -11.84
N VAL A 489 -15.79 7.93 -11.80
CA VAL A 489 -14.55 7.24 -11.35
C VAL A 489 -13.33 7.72 -12.12
N LYS A 490 -13.42 7.69 -13.45
CA LYS A 490 -12.32 8.07 -14.32
C LYS A 490 -11.91 9.53 -14.09
N GLU A 491 -12.86 10.43 -13.85
CA GLU A 491 -12.57 11.85 -13.64
C GLU A 491 -11.78 12.08 -12.35
N HIS A 492 -12.16 11.39 -11.26
CA HIS A 492 -11.40 11.42 -10.01
C HIS A 492 -10.01 10.82 -10.17
N TYR A 493 -9.87 9.71 -10.89
CA TYR A 493 -8.56 9.14 -11.18
C TYR A 493 -7.68 10.08 -12.02
N LEU A 494 -8.25 10.76 -13.02
CA LEU A 494 -7.52 11.74 -13.83
C LEU A 494 -7.09 12.96 -13.01
N LYS A 495 -7.94 13.44 -12.09
CA LYS A 495 -7.58 14.51 -11.13
C LYS A 495 -6.42 14.08 -10.23
N ALA A 496 -6.46 12.88 -9.67
CA ALA A 496 -5.36 12.34 -8.88
C ALA A 496 -4.06 12.20 -9.71
N CYS A 497 -4.15 11.72 -10.95
CA CYS A 497 -3.00 11.61 -11.86
C CYS A 497 -2.37 12.98 -12.18
N LYS A 498 -3.20 14.03 -12.30
CA LYS A 498 -2.69 15.40 -12.48
C LYS A 498 -1.82 15.83 -11.28
N GLU A 499 -2.28 15.57 -10.07
CA GLU A 499 -1.51 15.88 -8.86
C GLU A 499 -0.26 14.99 -8.72
N ILE A 500 -0.35 13.71 -9.07
CA ILE A 500 0.83 12.82 -9.15
C ILE A 500 1.87 13.40 -10.10
N ARG A 501 1.46 13.87 -11.29
CA ARG A 501 2.38 14.52 -12.24
C ARG A 501 3.04 15.77 -11.66
N ARG A 502 2.29 16.61 -10.93
CA ARG A 502 2.81 17.78 -10.21
C ARG A 502 3.89 17.36 -9.21
N ILE A 503 3.59 16.40 -8.33
CA ILE A 503 4.54 15.89 -7.31
C ILE A 503 5.81 15.33 -7.96
N LEU A 504 5.66 14.63 -9.08
CA LEU A 504 6.77 14.02 -9.82
C LEU A 504 7.56 15.01 -10.71
N GLY A 505 7.17 16.29 -10.74
CA GLY A 505 7.77 17.33 -11.57
C GLY A 505 7.63 17.08 -13.07
N GLN A 506 6.56 16.40 -13.49
CA GLN A 506 6.29 16.14 -14.90
C GLN A 506 5.59 17.34 -15.54
N ARG A 507 5.99 17.69 -16.78
CA ARG A 507 5.34 18.78 -17.52
C ARG A 507 3.95 18.34 -18.00
N ASP A 508 2.99 19.25 -17.98
CA ASP A 508 1.63 19.00 -18.49
C ASP A 508 1.66 18.83 -20.02
N SER A 509 1.47 17.59 -20.47
CA SER A 509 1.49 17.19 -21.89
C SER A 509 0.37 17.85 -22.73
N THR A 510 -0.64 18.44 -22.09
CA THR A 510 -1.76 19.14 -22.75
C THR A 510 -1.31 20.47 -23.35
N MET A 511 -0.38 21.19 -22.73
CA MET A 511 0.19 22.41 -23.32
C MET A 511 1.16 22.11 -24.46
N ASP A 512 1.89 21.00 -24.40
CA ASP A 512 2.84 20.61 -25.45
C ASP A 512 2.13 20.14 -26.73
N ARG A 513 0.99 19.45 -26.62
CA ARG A 513 0.14 19.09 -27.78
C ARG A 513 -0.44 20.29 -28.54
N LEU A 514 -0.58 21.44 -27.88
CA LEU A 514 -1.03 22.69 -28.51
C LEU A 514 0.13 23.54 -29.07
N ARG A 515 1.39 23.18 -28.76
CA ARG A 515 2.60 23.91 -29.20
C ARG A 515 3.35 23.24 -30.34
N GLU A 516 3.01 22.00 -30.70
CA GLU A 516 3.52 21.37 -31.91
C GLU A 516 2.65 21.75 -33.13
N PRO A 517 3.15 22.54 -34.09
CA PRO A 517 2.44 22.71 -35.34
C PRO A 517 2.40 21.36 -36.06
N ARG A 518 1.19 20.82 -36.26
CA ARG A 518 0.94 19.71 -37.20
C ARG A 518 1.45 20.14 -38.58
N MET A 519 2.68 19.75 -38.94
CA MET A 519 3.04 19.70 -40.35
C MET A 519 2.25 18.53 -40.95
N SER A 520 1.15 18.86 -41.62
CA SER A 520 0.45 17.99 -42.54
C SER A 520 1.42 17.54 -43.61
N ILE A 521 1.82 16.27 -43.59
CA ILE A 521 2.40 15.62 -44.76
C ILE A 521 1.20 15.34 -45.67
N VAL A 522 1.01 16.22 -46.64
CA VAL A 522 0.19 15.95 -47.83
C VAL A 522 1.13 15.23 -48.80
N ASN A 523 0.71 14.06 -49.26
CA ASN A 523 1.35 13.30 -50.35
C ASN A 523 1.40 14.10 -51.65
#